data_AF-A0A0F7EHS7-F1
#
_entry.id   AF-A0A0F7EHS7-F1
#
_cell.length_a   1.000
_cell.length_b   1.000
_cell.length_c   1.000
_cell.angle_alpha   90.00
_cell.angle_beta   90.00
_cell.angle_gamma   90.00
#
_symmetry.space_group_name_H-M   'P 1'
#
loop_
_entity.id
_entity.type
_entity.pdbx_description
1 polymer ?
#
loop_
_entity_poly.entity_id
_entity_poly.type
_entity_poly.pdbx_seq_one_letter_code
_entity_poly.pdbx_strand_id
1 'polypeptide(L)'
;MDIRIINKKYTSPDTKKTVHVVEESLLNRPVYHISLKTELERNGKSNVSYQDWWIDKETGFKLKSTGNWNNNRQTHEYTVTKVNFKPTFSEKDFTFELPVGVTLVNEKKLKKN
;
A
#
# COMPACT_ATOMS: atom_id res chain seq x y z
N MET A 1 -11.68 44.11 10.81
CA MET A 1 -11.39 42.77 10.28
C MET A 1 -11.71 41.80 11.39
N ASP A 2 -12.89 41.18 11.36
CA ASP A 2 -13.37 40.32 12.44
C ASP A 2 -12.78 38.91 12.28
N ILE A 3 -11.87 38.55 13.17
CA ILE A 3 -11.32 37.19 13.24
C ILE A 3 -12.26 36.36 14.11
N ARG A 4 -13.13 35.55 13.47
CA ARG A 4 -13.91 34.52 14.17
C ARG A 4 -13.03 33.29 14.40
N ILE A 5 -12.60 33.10 15.64
CA ILE A 5 -11.97 31.86 16.07
C ILE A 5 -13.08 30.80 16.23
N ILE A 6 -13.22 29.91 15.25
CA ILE A 6 -14.11 28.77 15.36
C ILE A 6 -13.38 27.70 16.18
N ASN A 7 -13.72 27.58 17.46
CA ASN A 7 -13.32 26.44 18.30
C ASN A 7 -14.05 25.18 17.82
N LYS A 8 -13.60 24.59 16.72
CA LYS A 8 -14.09 23.28 16.28
C LYS A 8 -13.43 22.23 17.19
N LYS A 9 -14.15 21.78 18.21
CA LYS A 9 -13.78 20.57 18.97
C LYS A 9 -13.57 19.44 17.96
N TYR A 10 -12.32 19.05 17.77
CA TYR A 10 -11.98 17.90 16.93
C TYR A 10 -12.23 16.66 17.78
N THR A 11 -13.45 16.14 17.75
CA THR A 11 -13.69 14.77 18.22
C THR A 11 -12.96 13.85 17.25
N SER A 12 -12.05 13.03 17.76
CA SER A 12 -11.44 11.96 16.96
C SER A 12 -12.58 11.16 16.32
N PRO A 13 -12.58 10.97 14.99
CA PRO A 13 -13.66 10.23 14.35
C PRO A 13 -13.70 8.80 14.88
N ASP A 14 -14.89 8.34 15.25
CA ASP A 14 -15.11 6.95 15.60
C ASP A 14 -14.72 6.10 14.39
N THR A 15 -13.70 5.27 14.59
CA THR A 15 -13.13 4.43 13.54
C THR A 15 -13.38 2.99 13.91
N LYS A 16 -14.17 2.29 13.09
CA LYS A 16 -14.40 0.85 13.25
C LYS A 16 -13.56 0.10 12.22
N LYS A 17 -12.86 -0.93 12.67
CA LYS A 17 -12.05 -1.81 11.82
C LYS A 17 -12.56 -3.23 11.93
N THR A 18 -12.72 -3.89 10.79
CA THR A 18 -13.06 -5.31 10.72
C THR A 18 -12.02 -6.00 9.85
N VAL A 19 -11.46 -7.10 10.35
CA VAL A 19 -10.50 -7.91 9.61
C VAL A 19 -11.14 -9.26 9.30
N HIS A 20 -11.00 -9.69 8.06
CA HIS A 20 -11.37 -11.02 7.61
C HIS A 20 -10.15 -11.70 7.01
N VAL A 21 -9.96 -12.98 7.31
CA VAL A 21 -8.86 -13.78 6.80
C VAL A 21 -9.41 -15.09 6.27
N VAL A 22 -9.08 -15.40 5.02
CA VAL A 22 -9.39 -16.68 4.37
C VAL A 22 -8.14 -17.26 3.73
N GLU A 23 -8.18 -18.55 3.47
CA GLU A 23 -7.13 -19.23 2.71
C GLU A 23 -7.55 -19.36 1.25
N GLU A 24 -6.64 -19.01 0.34
CA GLU A 24 -6.85 -19.06 -1.11
C GLU A 24 -5.60 -19.60 -1.80
N SER A 25 -5.64 -19.71 -3.13
CA SER A 25 -4.46 -19.98 -3.95
C SER A 25 -4.22 -18.85 -4.94
N LEU A 26 -2.97 -18.37 -5.05
CA LEU A 26 -2.56 -17.39 -6.05
C LEU A 26 -1.19 -17.78 -6.61
N LEU A 27 -1.02 -17.73 -7.94
CA LEU A 27 0.19 -18.20 -8.64
C LEU A 27 0.60 -19.64 -8.27
N ASN A 28 -0.38 -20.55 -8.13
CA ASN A 28 -0.18 -21.94 -7.70
C ASN A 28 0.46 -22.08 -6.31
N ARG A 29 0.31 -21.06 -5.45
CA ARG A 29 0.81 -21.07 -4.07
C ARG A 29 -0.34 -20.84 -3.09
N PRO A 30 -0.31 -21.51 -1.93
CA PRO A 30 -1.29 -21.24 -0.88
C PRO A 30 -1.01 -19.86 -0.27
N VAL A 31 -2.06 -19.06 -0.11
CA VAL A 31 -1.98 -17.70 0.42
C VAL A 31 -3.00 -17.46 1.53
N TYR A 32 -2.68 -16.56 2.45
CA TYR A 32 -3.69 -15.87 3.25
C TYR A 32 -4.21 -14.68 2.43
N HIS A 33 -5.53 -14.63 2.23
CA HIS A 33 -6.21 -13.43 1.78
C HIS A 33 -6.76 -12.70 3.00
N ILE A 34 -6.18 -11.53 3.28
CA ILE A 34 -6.52 -10.68 4.43
C ILE A 34 -7.25 -9.46 3.90
N SER A 35 -8.50 -9.26 4.32
CA SER A 35 -9.31 -8.09 4.00
C SER A 35 -9.52 -7.23 5.25
N LEU A 36 -9.16 -5.96 5.18
CA LEU A 36 -9.39 -4.95 6.20
C LEU A 36 -10.45 -3.96 5.71
N LYS A 37 -11.59 -3.95 6.38
CA LYS A 37 -12.60 -2.90 6.25
C LYS A 37 -12.37 -1.84 7.33
N THR A 38 -12.26 -0.58 6.92
CA THR A 38 -12.24 0.58 7.84
C THR A 38 -13.47 1.45 7.56
N GLU A 39 -14.25 1.68 8.60
CA GLU A 39 -15.43 2.56 8.59
C GLU A 39 -15.10 3.78 9.46
N LEU A 40 -15.25 4.98 8.88
CA LEU A 40 -14.92 6.24 9.54
C LEU A 40 -16.08 7.22 9.38
N GLU A 41 -16.64 7.66 10.50
CA GLU A 41 -17.66 8.71 10.51
C GLU A 41 -17.04 10.06 10.83
N ARG A 42 -17.25 11.03 9.94
CA ARG A 42 -16.74 12.40 10.13
C ARG A 42 -17.76 13.42 9.64
N ASN A 43 -18.20 14.30 10.53
CA ASN A 43 -19.20 15.34 10.25
C ASN A 43 -20.50 14.77 9.61
N GLY A 44 -21.00 13.64 10.11
CA GLY A 44 -22.21 12.98 9.58
C GLY A 44 -22.04 12.28 8.22
N LYS A 45 -20.81 12.17 7.71
CA LYS A 45 -20.50 11.39 6.51
C LYS A 45 -19.74 10.13 6.89
N SER A 46 -20.28 8.98 6.51
CA SER A 46 -19.60 7.69 6.62
C SER A 46 -18.69 7.49 5.42
N ASN A 47 -17.42 7.13 5.68
CA ASN A 47 -16.47 6.68 4.68
C ASN A 47 -16.11 5.23 4.96
N VAL A 48 -16.07 4.44 3.90
CA VAL A 48 -15.68 3.03 3.99
C VAL A 48 -14.51 2.81 3.04
N SER A 49 -13.45 2.20 3.57
CA SER A 49 -12.33 1.74 2.78
C SER A 49 -12.05 0.27 3.01
N TYR A 50 -11.54 -0.38 1.97
CA TYR A 50 -11.11 -1.76 1.98
C TYR A 50 -9.64 -1.81 1.58
N GLN A 51 -8.87 -2.63 2.27
CA GLN A 51 -7.53 -3.00 1.88
C GLN A 51 -7.42 -4.51 1.92
N ASP A 52 -6.99 -5.09 0.82
CA ASP A 52 -6.85 -6.53 0.68
C ASP A 52 -5.40 -6.88 0.39
N TRP A 53 -4.93 -7.97 0.98
CA TRP A 53 -3.59 -8.52 0.77
C TRP A 53 -3.65 -10.03 0.56
N TRP A 54 -2.92 -10.51 -0.43
CA TRP A 54 -2.65 -11.94 -0.62
C TRP A 54 -1.19 -12.20 -0.26
N ILE A 55 -0.99 -12.91 0.84
CA ILE A 55 0.32 -13.19 1.44
C ILE A 55 0.63 -14.67 1.29
N ASP A 56 1.74 -15.00 0.65
CA ASP A 56 2.23 -16.38 0.54
C ASP A 56 2.42 -17.01 1.92
N LYS A 57 1.79 -18.18 2.16
CA LYS A 57 1.83 -18.83 3.49
C LYS A 57 3.24 -19.31 3.86
N GLU A 58 4.04 -19.69 2.88
CA GLU A 58 5.38 -20.25 3.11
C GLU A 58 6.41 -19.15 3.39
N THR A 59 6.40 -18.08 2.60
CA THR A 59 7.46 -17.05 2.62
C THR A 59 7.05 -15.72 3.23
N GLY A 60 5.75 -15.49 3.43
CA GLY A 60 5.21 -14.19 3.85
C GLY A 60 5.27 -13.12 2.75
N PHE A 61 5.65 -13.49 1.52
CA PHE A 61 5.76 -12.55 0.42
C PHE A 61 4.39 -12.09 -0.08
N LYS A 62 4.22 -10.78 -0.26
CA LYS A 62 2.98 -10.20 -0.78
C LYS A 62 2.87 -10.43 -2.28
N LEU A 63 1.88 -11.22 -2.71
CA LEU A 63 1.63 -11.53 -4.11
C LEU A 63 0.63 -10.58 -4.76
N LYS A 64 -0.30 -10.03 -3.98
CA LYS A 64 -1.28 -9.05 -4.46
C LYS A 64 -1.70 -8.11 -3.34
N SER A 65 -2.05 -6.88 -3.69
CA SER A 65 -2.84 -6.01 -2.81
C SER A 65 -3.72 -5.06 -3.61
N THR A 66 -4.92 -4.82 -3.09
CA THR A 66 -5.86 -3.85 -3.63
C THR A 66 -6.31 -2.91 -2.53
N GLY A 67 -6.64 -1.67 -2.90
CA GLY A 67 -7.30 -0.75 -1.98
C GLY A 67 -8.45 -0.06 -2.65
N ASN A 68 -9.60 -0.08 -1.99
CA ASN A 68 -10.82 0.56 -2.46
C ASN A 68 -11.28 1.61 -1.46
N TRP A 69 -11.75 2.73 -1.98
CA TRP A 69 -12.38 3.80 -1.21
C TRP A 69 -13.81 4.00 -1.71
N ASN A 70 -14.74 4.43 -0.85
CA ASN A 70 -16.13 4.82 -1.11
C ASN A 70 -16.70 4.48 -2.51
N ASN A 71 -17.78 3.70 -2.58
CA ASN A 71 -18.39 3.22 -3.83
C ASN A 71 -17.46 2.32 -4.66
N ASN A 72 -16.63 1.51 -4.00
CA ASN A 72 -15.69 0.56 -4.62
C ASN A 72 -14.72 1.20 -5.65
N ARG A 73 -14.40 2.49 -5.50
CA ARG A 73 -13.37 3.10 -6.33
C ARG A 73 -12.01 2.56 -5.95
N GLN A 74 -11.37 1.86 -6.88
CA GLN A 74 -10.01 1.37 -6.68
C GLN A 74 -9.02 2.53 -6.64
N THR A 75 -8.22 2.55 -5.57
CA THR A 75 -7.21 3.58 -5.28
C THR A 75 -5.80 3.10 -5.55
N HIS A 76 -5.58 1.78 -5.44
CA HIS A 76 -4.33 1.16 -5.83
C HIS A 76 -4.54 -0.30 -6.20
N GLU A 77 -3.63 -0.80 -7.03
CA GLU A 77 -3.46 -2.21 -7.33
C GLU A 77 -1.98 -2.54 -7.38
N TYR A 78 -1.64 -3.71 -6.83
CA TYR A 78 -0.37 -4.34 -7.02
C TYR A 78 -0.62 -5.82 -7.21
N THR A 79 -0.11 -6.39 -8.29
CA THR A 79 -0.21 -7.82 -8.57
C THR A 79 1.12 -8.30 -9.12
N VAL A 80 1.67 -9.32 -8.47
CA VAL A 80 2.84 -10.03 -8.98
C VAL A 80 2.41 -10.96 -10.10
N THR A 81 3.12 -10.92 -11.23
CA THR A 81 2.82 -11.77 -12.40
C THR A 81 3.70 -13.02 -12.44
N LYS A 82 4.91 -12.96 -11.89
CA LYS A 82 5.85 -14.08 -11.82
C LYS A 82 6.82 -13.89 -10.66
N VAL A 83 7.19 -14.97 -9.98
CA VAL A 83 8.20 -14.99 -8.91
C VAL A 83 9.09 -16.21 -9.07
N ASN A 84 10.39 -16.04 -8.84
CA ASN A 84 11.28 -17.15 -8.52
C ASN A 84 11.60 -17.10 -7.02
N PHE A 85 11.12 -18.07 -6.25
CA PHE A 85 11.35 -18.16 -4.80
C PHE A 85 12.70 -18.79 -4.43
N LYS A 86 13.42 -19.34 -5.42
CA LYS A 86 14.77 -19.89 -5.24
C LYS A 86 15.71 -19.26 -6.26
N PRO A 87 15.88 -17.93 -6.24
CA PRO A 87 16.82 -17.27 -7.12
C PRO A 87 18.26 -17.64 -6.71
N THR A 88 19.15 -17.66 -7.69
CA THR A 88 20.58 -17.56 -7.46
C THR A 88 21.00 -16.16 -7.88
N PHE A 89 21.79 -15.49 -7.06
CA PHE A 89 22.28 -14.16 -7.34
C PHE A 89 23.79 -14.18 -7.48
N SER A 90 24.29 -13.33 -8.37
CA SER A 90 25.69 -13.00 -8.55
C SER A 90 25.96 -11.57 -8.08
N GLU A 91 27.23 -11.21 -7.90
CA GLU A 91 27.61 -9.82 -7.57
C GLU A 91 27.15 -8.81 -8.62
N LYS A 92 27.04 -9.24 -9.89
CA LYS A 92 26.57 -8.40 -11.00
C LYS A 92 25.11 -7.98 -10.84
N ASP A 93 24.27 -8.78 -10.20
CA ASP A 93 22.86 -8.45 -9.98
C ASP A 93 22.67 -7.28 -9.00
N PHE A 94 23.72 -6.95 -8.24
CA PHE A 94 23.76 -5.84 -7.30
C PHE A 94 24.68 -4.70 -7.74
N THR A 95 25.30 -4.82 -8.91
CA THR A 95 26.12 -3.76 -9.50
C THR A 95 25.27 -2.91 -10.44
N PHE A 96 25.30 -1.60 -10.24
CA PHE A 96 24.61 -0.65 -11.12
C PHE A 96 25.61 0.02 -12.06
N GLU A 97 25.54 -0.31 -13.34
CA GLU A 97 26.26 0.39 -14.39
C GLU A 97 25.38 1.51 -14.95
N LEU A 98 25.86 2.75 -14.86
CA LEU A 98 25.11 3.92 -15.31
C LEU A 98 24.99 3.89 -16.85
N PRO A 99 23.77 3.89 -17.42
CA PRO A 99 23.61 3.93 -18.86
C PRO A 99 24.21 5.21 -19.48
N VAL A 100 24.67 5.11 -20.72
CA VAL A 100 25.18 6.27 -21.46
C VAL A 100 24.12 7.37 -21.53
N GLY A 101 24.51 8.61 -21.22
CA GLY A 101 23.62 9.76 -21.26
C GLY A 101 22.80 9.98 -19.98
N VAL A 102 22.91 9.12 -18.96
CA VAL A 102 22.32 9.37 -17.65
C VAL A 102 23.28 10.17 -16.78
N THR A 103 22.79 11.22 -16.13
CA THR A 103 23.57 12.01 -15.16
C THR A 103 23.19 11.57 -13.75
N LEU A 104 24.19 11.18 -12.95
CA LEU A 104 23.98 10.90 -11.54
C LEU A 104 23.73 12.21 -10.78
N VAL A 105 22.51 12.41 -10.29
CA VAL A 105 22.18 13.55 -9.42
C VAL A 105 22.29 13.10 -7.98
N ASN A 106 23.31 13.58 -7.27
CA ASN A 106 23.44 13.35 -5.84
C ASN A 106 22.55 14.34 -5.08
N GLU A 107 21.61 13.86 -4.27
CA GLU A 107 20.61 14.68 -3.56
C GLU A 107 21.23 15.79 -2.70
N LYS A 108 22.47 15.61 -2.22
CA LYS A 108 23.21 16.66 -1.48
C LYS A 108 23.45 17.95 -2.30
N LYS A 109 23.35 17.90 -3.64
CA LYS A 109 23.48 19.07 -4.53
C LYS A 109 22.15 19.73 -4.92
N LEU A 110 20.99 19.18 -4.53
CA LEU A 110 19.67 19.74 -4.89
C LEU A 110 19.17 20.84 -3.93
N LYS A 111 19.90 21.12 -2.83
CA LYS A 111 19.65 22.30 -1.98
C LYS A 111 20.54 23.48 -2.40
N LYS A 112 20.26 24.05 -3.56
CA LYS A 112 20.55 25.44 -3.90
C LYS A 112 19.81 25.75 -5.19
N ASN A 113 18.63 26.37 -5.02
CA ASN A 113 18.12 27.50 -5.78
C ASN A 113 16.80 27.93 -5.13
#